data_AF-A0A0B7H2T3-F1
#
_entry.id   AF-A0A0B7H2T3-F1
#
_cell.length_a   1.000
_cell.length_b   1.000
_cell.length_c   1.000
_cell.angle_alpha   90.00
_cell.angle_beta   90.00
_cell.angle_gamma   90.00
#
_symmetry.space_group_name_H-M   'P 1'
#
loop_
_entity.id
_entity.type
_entity.pdbx_description
1 polymer ?
#
loop_
_entity_poly.entity_id
_entity_poly.type
_entity_poly.pdbx_seq_one_letter_code
_entity_poly.pdbx_strand_id
1 'polypeptide(L)'
;MKKIIAMLLLAGAVIFAAVSCKSAPPPSPEPKPQPVVEKEPEPIAEPEPEPEPEPVVEEPAVSTEVNMTAYIVKNEDTLSQIAEKFYGSRVRGYYFPIIMACSPGVVKHPDRIYPGMKINIPNFDEFMQNSEYVGKGSAEFDKVINVYRSEGKPDVATFLRNLQEKMKDGNLAKIPR
;
A
#
# COMPACT_ATOMS: atom_id res chain seq x y z
N MET A 1 -23.47 48.90 -4.01
CA MET A 1 -24.53 48.90 -5.03
C MET A 1 -24.76 47.43 -5.41
N LYS A 2 -25.82 46.74 -4.93
CA LYS A 2 -27.16 46.62 -5.55
C LYS A 2 -27.01 46.24 -7.05
N LYS A 3 -27.52 45.17 -7.65
CA LYS A 3 -28.39 44.00 -7.33
C LYS A 3 -28.43 43.15 -8.63
N ILE A 4 -28.49 41.82 -8.51
CA ILE A 4 -29.40 40.89 -9.23
C ILE A 4 -29.41 40.90 -10.77
N ILE A 5 -29.22 39.73 -11.41
CA ILE A 5 -30.13 39.19 -12.45
C ILE A 5 -30.08 37.66 -12.39
N ALA A 6 -31.27 37.08 -12.30
CA ALA A 6 -31.58 35.66 -12.32
C ALA A 6 -32.30 35.32 -13.64
N MET A 7 -32.06 34.13 -14.20
CA MET A 7 -32.91 33.37 -15.14
C MET A 7 -32.28 31.95 -15.18
N LEU A 8 -32.80 30.87 -14.59
CA LEU A 8 -34.12 30.23 -14.66
C LEU A 8 -34.49 29.79 -16.09
N LEU A 9 -34.23 28.53 -16.43
CA LEU A 9 -35.14 27.71 -17.23
C LEU A 9 -35.00 26.22 -16.86
N LEU A 10 -36.17 25.67 -16.53
CA LEU A 10 -36.50 24.35 -16.02
C LEU A 10 -36.92 23.45 -17.20
N ALA A 11 -36.91 22.13 -16.95
CA ALA A 11 -37.72 21.08 -17.59
C ALA A 11 -36.99 20.07 -18.49
N GLY A 12 -37.15 18.79 -18.14
CA GLY A 12 -36.72 17.64 -18.93
C GLY A 12 -36.78 16.31 -18.17
N ALA A 13 -37.85 16.05 -17.42
CA ALA A 13 -38.13 14.73 -16.86
C ALA A 13 -38.97 13.93 -17.87
N VAL A 14 -38.43 12.83 -18.39
CA VAL A 14 -39.24 11.79 -19.05
C VAL A 14 -38.80 10.43 -18.53
N ILE A 15 -39.76 9.81 -17.86
CA ILE A 15 -39.82 8.48 -17.27
C ILE A 15 -39.90 7.46 -18.41
N PHE A 16 -39.09 6.40 -18.38
CA PHE A 16 -39.45 5.15 -19.05
C PHE A 16 -39.33 3.98 -18.07
N ALA A 17 -40.47 3.32 -17.93
CA ALA A 17 -40.79 2.32 -16.94
C ALA A 17 -40.28 0.92 -17.32
N ALA A 18 -39.93 0.18 -16.28
CA ALA A 18 -39.96 -1.27 -16.08
C ALA A 18 -40.17 -2.18 -17.31
N VAL A 19 -39.12 -2.94 -17.65
CA VAL A 19 -39.24 -4.19 -18.43
C VAL A 19 -39.07 -5.39 -17.48
N SER A 20 -40.23 -5.85 -17.00
CA SER A 20 -40.68 -7.25 -16.98
C SER A 20 -39.67 -8.36 -16.64
N CYS A 21 -39.65 -8.77 -15.36
CA CYS A 21 -39.36 -10.15 -14.98
C CYS A 21 -40.37 -11.11 -15.63
N LYS A 22 -39.91 -12.09 -16.43
CA LYS A 22 -40.73 -13.22 -16.87
C LYS A 22 -40.11 -14.52 -16.35
N SER A 23 -40.95 -15.25 -15.62
CA SER A 23 -40.73 -16.49 -14.87
C SER A 23 -39.97 -17.61 -15.56
N ALA A 24 -39.19 -18.33 -14.75
CA ALA A 24 -38.65 -19.66 -15.02
C ALA A 24 -39.76 -20.75 -15.00
N PRO A 25 -39.61 -21.83 -15.78
CA PRO A 25 -40.39 -23.06 -15.64
C PRO A 25 -39.61 -24.17 -14.89
N PRO A 26 -40.26 -24.97 -14.01
CA PRO A 26 -39.85 -26.35 -13.67
C PRO A 26 -40.77 -27.38 -14.38
N PRO A 27 -40.66 -28.73 -14.21
CA PRO A 27 -39.56 -29.64 -13.86
C PRO A 27 -39.47 -30.94 -14.75
N SER A 28 -38.54 -31.85 -14.39
CA SER A 28 -38.66 -33.35 -14.38
C SER A 28 -38.25 -34.15 -15.64
N PRO A 29 -37.88 -35.46 -15.56
CA PRO A 29 -37.24 -36.28 -14.50
C PRO A 29 -35.91 -36.93 -14.95
N GLU A 30 -35.19 -37.52 -13.99
CA GLU A 30 -33.97 -38.34 -14.19
C GLU A 30 -34.23 -39.64 -14.97
N PRO A 31 -33.28 -40.09 -15.82
CA PRO A 31 -33.09 -41.50 -16.13
C PRO A 31 -31.90 -42.08 -15.34
N LYS A 32 -32.17 -43.02 -14.44
CA LYS A 32 -31.22 -44.07 -14.00
C LYS A 32 -31.45 -45.34 -14.84
N PRO A 33 -30.55 -46.33 -14.84
CA PRO A 33 -29.17 -46.35 -15.33
C PRO A 33 -29.03 -47.42 -16.44
N GLN A 34 -28.00 -47.33 -17.30
CA GLN A 34 -27.58 -48.48 -18.10
C GLN A 34 -26.17 -48.92 -17.68
N PRO A 35 -25.92 -50.22 -17.48
CA PRO A 35 -24.63 -50.75 -17.11
C PRO A 35 -23.75 -50.82 -18.35
N VAL A 36 -22.80 -49.90 -18.47
CA VAL A 36 -21.72 -50.04 -19.45
C VAL A 36 -20.62 -50.85 -18.80
N VAL A 37 -20.51 -52.10 -19.24
CA VAL A 37 -19.34 -52.94 -19.07
C VAL A 37 -18.21 -52.29 -19.84
N GLU A 38 -17.17 -51.81 -19.15
CA GLU A 38 -15.95 -51.35 -19.82
C GLU A 38 -14.71 -51.80 -19.05
N LYS A 39 -14.15 -52.88 -19.59
CA LYS A 39 -12.75 -53.32 -19.65
C LYS A 39 -11.80 -52.91 -18.52
N GLU A 40 -11.33 -53.95 -17.85
CA GLU A 40 -10.07 -54.06 -17.11
C GLU A 40 -8.93 -53.35 -17.88
N PRO A 41 -8.24 -52.35 -17.29
CA PRO A 41 -7.10 -51.72 -17.93
C PRO A 41 -5.88 -52.65 -17.82
N GLU A 42 -5.19 -52.81 -18.95
CA GLU A 42 -3.86 -53.40 -19.07
C GLU A 42 -2.87 -52.74 -18.09
N PRO A 43 -1.83 -53.45 -17.62
CA PRO A 43 -0.93 -52.95 -16.59
C PRO A 43 -0.18 -51.72 -17.13
N ILE A 44 -0.44 -50.58 -16.50
CA ILE A 44 0.34 -49.35 -16.68
C ILE A 44 1.77 -49.65 -16.24
N ALA A 45 2.70 -49.45 -17.16
CA ALA A 45 4.12 -49.50 -16.89
C ALA A 45 4.45 -48.58 -15.70
N GLU A 46 5.19 -49.13 -14.74
CA GLU A 46 5.76 -48.43 -13.59
C GLU A 46 6.58 -47.22 -14.10
N PRO A 47 6.37 -46.00 -13.57
CA PRO A 47 7.14 -44.84 -14.01
C PRO A 47 8.62 -45.05 -13.67
N GLU A 48 9.51 -44.82 -14.64
CA GLU A 48 10.94 -44.64 -14.38
C GLU A 48 11.13 -43.56 -13.32
N PRO A 49 12.06 -43.74 -12.36
CA PRO A 49 12.30 -42.77 -11.31
C PRO A 49 12.73 -41.43 -11.93
N GLU A 50 11.98 -40.37 -11.60
CA GLU A 50 12.42 -38.99 -11.85
C GLU A 50 13.79 -38.77 -11.18
N PRO A 51 14.72 -38.08 -11.86
CA PRO A 51 16.02 -37.78 -11.28
C PRO A 51 15.84 -36.97 -9.98
N GLU A 52 16.46 -37.45 -8.90
CA GLU A 52 16.56 -36.72 -7.64
C GLU A 52 17.11 -35.31 -7.91
N PRO A 53 16.44 -34.24 -7.43
CA PRO A 53 16.94 -32.89 -7.60
C PRO A 53 18.27 -32.74 -6.87
N GLU A 54 19.28 -32.27 -7.60
CA GLU A 54 20.58 -31.88 -7.06
C GLU A 54 20.41 -30.89 -5.88
N PRO A 55 21.23 -30.97 -4.83
CA PRO A 55 21.10 -30.11 -3.67
C PRO A 55 21.38 -28.66 -4.07
N VAL A 56 20.31 -27.87 -4.13
CA VAL A 56 20.39 -26.41 -4.24
C VAL A 56 21.07 -25.90 -2.97
N VAL A 57 22.27 -25.35 -3.13
CA VAL A 57 22.98 -24.62 -2.09
C VAL A 57 22.10 -23.43 -1.69
N GLU A 58 21.49 -23.50 -0.50
CA GLU A 58 20.75 -22.39 0.09
C GLU A 58 21.71 -21.23 0.38
N GLU A 59 21.77 -20.26 -0.54
CA GLU A 59 22.22 -18.92 -0.22
C GLU A 59 21.28 -18.33 0.86
N PRO A 60 21.80 -17.59 1.87
CA PRO A 60 20.98 -17.12 2.96
C PRO A 60 19.91 -16.16 2.41
N ALA A 61 18.64 -16.56 2.52
CA ALA A 61 17.51 -15.69 2.21
C ALA A 61 17.58 -14.46 3.12
N VAL A 62 18.02 -13.33 2.58
CA VAL A 62 17.91 -12.03 3.24
C VAL A 62 16.42 -11.80 3.47
N SER A 63 16.01 -11.82 4.73
CA SER A 63 14.65 -11.52 5.17
C SER A 63 14.17 -10.22 4.51
N THR A 64 13.23 -10.33 3.57
CA THR A 64 12.64 -9.22 2.81
C THR A 64 11.59 -8.43 3.60
N GLU A 65 11.34 -8.82 4.85
CA GLU A 65 10.27 -8.25 5.67
C GLU A 65 10.78 -7.09 6.55
N VAL A 66 10.13 -5.93 6.43
CA VAL A 66 10.37 -4.76 7.28
C VAL A 66 9.38 -4.78 8.43
N ASN A 67 9.85 -4.89 9.66
CA ASN A 67 9.00 -4.89 10.85
C ASN A 67 8.28 -3.55 10.99
N MET A 68 6.99 -3.60 11.32
CA MET A 68 6.16 -2.41 11.51
C MET A 68 5.53 -2.39 12.90
N THR A 69 5.51 -1.20 13.52
CA THR A 69 4.78 -0.95 14.76
C THR A 69 3.51 -0.17 14.45
N ALA A 70 2.35 -0.70 14.84
CA ALA A 70 1.10 0.03 14.79
C ALA A 70 1.07 1.11 15.89
N TYR A 71 0.75 2.34 15.53
CA TYR A 71 0.64 3.46 16.45
C TYR A 71 -0.69 4.19 16.29
N ILE A 72 -1.28 4.56 17.42
CA ILE A 72 -2.48 5.40 17.47
C ILE A 72 -2.02 6.81 17.81
N VAL A 73 -2.22 7.73 16.86
CA VAL A 73 -1.88 9.15 17.02
C VAL A 73 -2.57 9.70 18.26
N LYS A 74 -1.81 10.42 19.10
CA LYS A 74 -2.27 11.06 20.33
C LYS A 74 -2.48 12.56 20.12
N ASN A 75 -3.03 13.22 21.15
CA ASN A 75 -3.18 14.67 21.13
C ASN A 75 -1.81 15.35 21.00
N GLU A 76 -1.74 16.39 20.16
CA GLU A 76 -0.53 17.19 19.89
C GLU A 76 0.64 16.45 19.21
N ASP A 77 0.46 15.20 18.79
CA ASP A 77 1.45 14.49 18.00
C ASP A 77 1.65 15.17 16.64
N THR A 78 2.91 15.28 16.22
CA THR A 78 3.30 15.51 14.83
C THR A 78 3.99 14.28 14.27
N LEU A 79 3.91 14.10 12.95
CA LEU A 79 4.61 13.00 12.27
C LEU A 79 6.12 13.00 12.57
N SER A 80 6.75 14.18 12.65
CA SER A 80 8.17 14.32 12.95
C SER A 80 8.51 13.90 14.38
N GLN A 81 7.68 14.26 15.37
CA GLN A 81 7.88 13.84 16.77
C GLN A 81 7.67 12.34 16.95
N ILE A 82 6.68 11.77 16.26
CA ILE A 82 6.48 10.33 16.22
C ILE A 82 7.72 9.67 15.61
N ALA A 83 8.17 10.10 14.44
CA ALA A 83 9.37 9.56 13.81
C ALA A 83 10.60 9.70 14.72
N GLU A 84 10.82 10.83 15.38
CA GLU A 84 11.94 11.03 16.31
C GLU A 84 11.88 10.01 17.46
N LYS A 85 10.71 9.84 18.07
CA LYS A 85 10.50 8.88 19.17
C LYS A 85 10.81 7.45 18.76
N PHE A 86 10.44 7.04 17.55
CA PHE A 86 10.60 5.66 17.09
C PHE A 86 11.96 5.41 16.41
N TYR A 87 12.58 6.44 15.83
CA TYR A 87 13.82 6.31 15.06
C TYR A 87 15.05 6.73 15.85
N GLY A 88 14.86 7.38 17.01
CA GLY A 88 15.87 7.60 18.04
C GLY A 88 16.57 8.95 18.00
N SER A 89 16.39 9.73 16.93
CA SER A 89 17.13 10.98 16.72
C SER A 89 16.27 12.06 16.12
N ARG A 90 16.58 13.32 16.47
CA ARG A 90 15.93 14.50 15.90
C ARG A 90 16.09 14.58 14.38
N VAL A 91 17.24 14.15 13.85
CA VAL A 91 17.46 14.11 12.39
C VAL A 91 16.60 13.03 11.76
N ARG A 92 16.48 11.86 12.39
CA ARG A 92 15.61 10.78 11.93
C ARG A 92 14.13 11.15 12.03
N GLY A 93 13.75 12.07 12.92
CA GLY A 93 12.41 12.67 12.95
C GLY A 93 11.95 13.24 11.61
N TYR A 94 12.87 13.75 10.78
CA TYR A 94 12.53 14.27 9.45
C TYR A 94 12.35 13.19 8.37
N TYR A 95 12.50 11.91 8.71
CA TYR A 95 12.17 10.78 7.85
C TYR A 95 10.72 10.33 7.98
N PHE A 96 9.87 11.13 8.62
CA PHE A 96 8.44 10.86 8.69
C PHE A 96 7.72 10.57 7.35
N PRO A 97 8.19 11.00 6.15
CA PRO A 97 7.56 10.55 4.90
C PRO A 97 7.56 9.03 4.73
N ILE A 98 8.48 8.29 5.36
CA ILE A 98 8.45 6.82 5.31
C ILE A 98 7.27 6.23 6.11
N ILE A 99 6.83 6.90 7.18
CA ILE A 99 5.60 6.54 7.91
C ILE A 99 4.38 6.72 7.00
N MET A 100 4.35 7.81 6.21
CA MET A 100 3.29 8.05 5.23
C MET A 100 3.28 6.98 4.15
N ALA A 101 4.46 6.56 3.66
CA ALA A 101 4.59 5.50 2.66
C ALA A 101 4.05 4.15 3.17
N CYS A 102 4.25 3.84 4.46
CA CYS A 102 3.75 2.61 5.10
C CYS A 102 2.29 2.71 5.59
N SER A 103 1.67 3.90 5.50
CA SER A 103 0.29 4.17 5.92
C SER A 103 -0.56 4.76 4.78
N PRO A 104 -0.57 4.14 3.59
CA PRO A 104 -1.22 4.72 2.42
C PRO A 104 -2.72 4.91 2.65
N GLY A 105 -3.24 6.06 2.24
CA GLY A 105 -4.66 6.42 2.38
C GLY A 105 -5.06 6.92 3.77
N VAL A 106 -4.26 6.67 4.81
CA VAL A 106 -4.50 7.18 6.17
C VAL A 106 -3.98 8.61 6.29
N VAL A 107 -2.71 8.84 5.98
CA VAL A 107 -2.08 10.16 6.07
C VAL A 107 -1.99 10.77 4.67
N LYS A 108 -2.79 11.79 4.40
CA LYS A 108 -2.86 12.45 3.07
C LYS A 108 -2.01 13.71 2.98
N HIS A 109 -1.64 14.28 4.12
CA HIS A 109 -0.87 15.51 4.22
C HIS A 109 0.10 15.43 5.40
N PRO A 110 1.35 15.86 5.26
CA PRO A 110 2.38 15.70 6.30
C PRO A 110 2.02 16.42 7.61
N ASP A 111 1.42 17.61 7.51
CA ASP A 111 1.03 18.41 8.67
C ASP A 111 -0.43 18.17 9.14
N ARG A 112 -1.13 17.12 8.65
CA ARG A 112 -2.54 16.87 9.01
C ARG A 112 -2.74 15.43 9.48
N ILE A 113 -2.30 15.19 10.71
CA ILE A 113 -2.66 14.00 11.48
C ILE A 113 -3.54 14.40 12.66
N TYR A 114 -4.37 13.47 13.12
CA TYR A 114 -5.38 13.70 14.15
C TYR A 114 -5.37 12.56 15.16
N PRO A 115 -5.71 12.85 16.44
CA PRO A 115 -5.82 11.83 17.46
C PRO A 115 -6.75 10.67 17.02
N GLY A 116 -6.35 9.43 17.31
CA GLY A 116 -7.10 8.23 16.96
C GLY A 116 -6.76 7.64 15.59
N MET A 117 -6.01 8.34 14.72
CA MET A 117 -5.52 7.76 13.47
C MET A 117 -4.56 6.59 13.75
N LYS A 118 -4.78 5.47 13.07
CA LYS A 118 -3.91 4.28 13.13
C LYS A 118 -2.90 4.33 12.00
N ILE A 119 -1.62 4.45 12.32
CA ILE A 119 -0.51 4.51 11.36
C ILE A 119 0.47 3.38 11.60
N ASN A 120 1.19 2.97 10.55
CA ASN A 120 2.25 1.98 10.62
C ASN A 120 3.61 2.68 10.59
N ILE A 121 4.42 2.39 11.61
CA ILE A 121 5.77 2.94 11.76
C ILE A 121 6.77 1.82 11.47
N PRO A 122 7.48 1.83 10.33
CA PRO A 122 8.47 0.81 10.02
C PRO A 122 9.70 0.93 10.92
N ASN A 123 10.39 -0.18 11.19
CA ASN A 123 11.74 -0.16 11.76
C ASN A 123 12.65 0.60 10.79
N PHE A 124 13.34 1.63 11.30
CA PHE A 124 14.14 2.51 10.47
C PHE A 124 15.30 1.79 9.76
N ASP A 125 16.11 1.03 10.50
CA ASP A 125 17.32 0.42 9.95
C ASP A 125 16.95 -0.69 8.94
N GLU A 126 15.89 -1.48 9.20
CA GLU A 126 15.37 -2.48 8.27
C GLU A 126 14.76 -1.85 7.01
N PHE A 127 14.01 -0.75 7.16
CA PHE A 127 13.46 -0.01 6.03
C PHE A 127 14.56 0.45 5.09
N MET A 128 15.67 0.96 5.63
CA MET A 128 16.81 1.46 4.86
C MET A 128 17.62 0.34 4.18
N GLN A 129 17.60 -0.87 4.73
CA GLN A 129 18.26 -2.04 4.13
C GLN A 129 17.43 -2.64 2.99
N ASN A 130 16.13 -2.32 2.90
CA ASN A 130 15.25 -2.84 1.87
C ASN A 130 15.04 -1.84 0.72
N SER A 131 15.62 -2.13 -0.44
CA SER A 131 15.60 -1.25 -1.62
C SER A 131 14.19 -0.94 -2.15
N GLU A 132 13.24 -1.88 -2.05
CA GLU A 132 11.85 -1.65 -2.45
C GLU A 132 11.19 -0.61 -1.55
N TYR A 133 11.37 -0.74 -0.24
CA TYR A 133 10.84 0.22 0.72
C TYR A 133 11.51 1.58 0.61
N VAL A 134 12.83 1.64 0.41
CA VAL A 134 13.54 2.89 0.10
C VAL A 134 12.95 3.56 -1.15
N GLY A 135 12.60 2.79 -2.18
CA GLY A 135 11.90 3.30 -3.36
C GLY A 135 10.53 3.91 -3.03
N LYS A 136 9.70 3.22 -2.25
CA LYS A 136 8.40 3.72 -1.77
C LYS A 136 8.56 4.99 -0.94
N GLY A 137 9.51 5.00 -0.01
CA GLY A 137 9.85 6.17 0.81
C GLY A 137 10.27 7.34 -0.06
N SER A 138 11.15 7.12 -1.04
CA SER A 138 11.63 8.16 -1.96
C SER A 138 10.47 8.81 -2.71
N ALA A 139 9.54 8.00 -3.25
CA ALA A 139 8.37 8.52 -3.94
C ALA A 139 7.47 9.36 -3.01
N GLU A 140 7.35 8.98 -1.73
CA GLU A 140 6.59 9.75 -0.75
C GLU A 140 7.29 11.05 -0.36
N PHE A 141 8.62 11.03 -0.24
CA PHE A 141 9.43 12.25 -0.09
C PHE A 141 9.16 13.25 -1.21
N ASP A 142 9.13 12.81 -2.47
CA ASP A 142 8.84 13.70 -3.61
C ASP A 142 7.48 14.39 -3.47
N LYS A 143 6.44 13.65 -3.03
CA LYS A 143 5.11 14.22 -2.77
C LYS A 143 5.18 15.27 -1.66
N VAL A 144 5.78 14.94 -0.52
CA VAL A 144 5.90 15.84 0.64
C VAL A 144 6.71 17.10 0.30
N ILE A 145 7.81 16.95 -0.44
CA ILE A 145 8.64 18.07 -0.92
C ILE A 145 7.80 19.02 -1.79
N ASN A 146 6.97 18.48 -2.68
CA ASN A 146 6.10 19.29 -3.53
C ASN A 146 5.00 19.99 -2.72
N VAL A 147 4.42 19.32 -1.72
CA VAL A 147 3.47 19.94 -0.78
C VAL A 147 4.12 21.15 -0.11
N TYR A 148 5.26 20.99 0.57
CA TYR A 148 5.89 22.11 1.27
C TYR A 148 6.37 23.22 0.34
N ARG A 149 6.83 22.90 -0.88
CA ARG A 149 7.13 23.93 -1.88
C ARG A 149 5.88 24.74 -2.24
N SER A 150 4.75 24.07 -2.47
CA SER A 150 3.48 24.72 -2.81
C SER A 150 2.89 25.55 -1.66
N GLU A 151 3.17 25.18 -0.41
CA GLU A 151 2.77 25.92 0.80
C GLU A 151 3.71 27.09 1.15
N GLY A 152 4.68 27.42 0.29
CA GLY A 152 5.61 28.53 0.54
C GLY A 152 6.70 28.21 1.57
N LYS A 153 7.04 26.92 1.76
CA LYS A 153 8.13 26.44 2.63
C LYS A 153 9.27 25.82 1.81
N PRO A 154 9.93 26.57 0.90
CA PRO A 154 10.96 26.04 0.00
C PRO A 154 12.22 25.54 0.73
N ASP A 155 12.55 26.11 1.88
CA ASP A 155 13.71 25.69 2.68
C ASP A 155 13.49 24.29 3.27
N VAL A 156 12.29 24.02 3.77
CA VAL A 156 11.89 22.69 4.25
C VAL A 156 11.92 21.69 3.09
N ALA A 157 11.39 22.07 1.93
CA ALA A 157 11.41 21.24 0.74
C ALA A 157 12.85 20.88 0.29
N THR A 158 13.78 21.85 0.37
CA THR A 158 15.20 21.65 0.04
C THR A 158 15.88 20.74 1.07
N PHE A 159 15.62 20.96 2.35
CA PHE A 159 16.14 20.14 3.42
C PHE A 159 15.69 18.67 3.29
N LEU A 160 14.41 18.43 3.02
CA LEU A 160 13.88 17.08 2.82
C LEU A 160 14.46 16.40 1.58
N ARG A 161 14.73 17.16 0.50
CA ARG A 161 15.41 16.62 -0.67
C ARG A 161 16.82 16.13 -0.34
N ASN A 162 17.57 16.89 0.46
CA ASN A 162 18.91 16.47 0.90
C ASN A 162 18.85 15.20 1.76
N LEU A 163 17.80 15.01 2.57
CA LEU A 163 17.60 13.77 3.33
C LEU A 163 17.22 12.60 2.41
N GLN A 164 16.35 12.82 1.43
CA GLN A 164 15.97 11.82 0.44
C GLN A 164 17.19 11.30 -0.33
N GLU A 165 18.14 12.16 -0.72
CA GLU A 165 19.36 11.72 -1.38
C GLU A 165 20.26 10.89 -0.45
N LYS A 166 20.42 11.30 0.82
CA LYS A 166 21.15 10.49 1.83
C LYS A 166 20.51 9.12 2.05
N MET A 167 19.19 9.04 1.97
CA MET A 167 18.45 7.79 2.06
C MET A 167 18.78 6.86 0.88
N LYS A 168 18.75 7.39 -0.35
CA LYS A 168 19.07 6.65 -1.59
C LYS A 168 20.52 6.18 -1.65
N ASP A 169 21.44 6.95 -1.07
CA ASP A 169 22.86 6.59 -0.97
C ASP A 169 23.09 5.28 -0.16
N GLY A 170 22.10 4.83 0.63
CA GLY A 170 22.15 3.57 1.40
C GLY A 170 23.17 3.54 2.54
N ASN A 171 23.98 4.58 2.70
CA ASN A 171 24.99 4.64 3.75
C ASN A 171 24.39 5.11 5.08
N LEU A 172 23.88 4.14 5.85
CA LEU A 172 23.28 4.33 7.17
C LEU A 172 24.18 5.10 8.15
N ALA A 173 25.50 4.97 8.07
CA ALA A 173 26.43 5.68 8.95
C ALA A 173 26.41 7.20 8.74
N LYS A 174 25.94 7.68 7.58
CA LYS A 174 25.76 9.11 7.29
C LYS A 174 24.46 9.68 7.89
N ILE A 175 23.57 8.83 8.41
CA ILE A 175 22.30 9.24 9.01
C ILE A 175 22.43 9.15 10.54
N PRO A 176 22.58 10.29 11.24
CA PRO A 176 22.85 10.28 12.69
C PRO A 176 21.71 9.64 13.48
N ARG A 177 22.13 8.78 14.43
CA ARG A 177 21.28 8.11 15.43
C ARG A 177 20.94 9.03 16.60
#